data_AF-A0A524MAZ9-F1
#
_entry.id   AF-A0A524MAZ9-F1
#
_cell.length_a   1.000
_cell.length_b   1.000
_cell.length_c   1.000
_cell.angle_alpha   90.00
_cell.angle_beta   90.00
_cell.angle_gamma   90.00
#
_symmetry.space_group_name_H-M   'P 1'
#
loop_
_entity.id
_entity.type
_entity.pdbx_description
1 polymer ?
#
loop_
_entity_poly.entity_id
_entity_poly.type
_entity_poly.pdbx_seq_one_letter_code
_entity_poly.pdbx_strand_id
1 'polypeptide(L)'
;MKIAEVEPEKNVNDLLVRIVSVAPAKIVTTRAGRKTMLKEILIADDSGSSILSLWGFNEGNDLSAGLVIKIEDGWAKEWRGQIQLSLGRSGKYEIIEDDGSVLSIAELGALSESKTAIDE
;
A
#
# COMPACT_ATOMS: atom_id res chain seq x y z
N MET A 1 4.73 6.31 11.20
CA MET A 1 5.64 5.14 11.10
C MET A 1 6.09 4.97 9.67
N LYS A 2 7.10 4.13 9.42
CA LYS A 2 7.61 3.79 8.09
C LYS A 2 7.21 2.38 7.66
N ILE A 3 7.24 2.08 6.35
CA ILE A 3 6.93 0.73 5.82
C ILE A 3 7.85 -0.33 6.43
N ALA A 4 9.14 -0.06 6.57
CA ALA A 4 10.10 -1.02 7.14
C ALA A 4 9.85 -1.34 8.62
N GLU A 5 9.11 -0.49 9.33
CA GLU A 5 8.72 -0.69 10.74
C GLU A 5 7.41 -1.48 10.88
N VAL A 6 6.73 -1.75 9.76
CA VAL A 6 5.50 -2.54 9.77
C VAL A 6 5.86 -3.99 10.06
N GLU A 7 5.21 -4.56 11.08
CA GLU A 7 5.33 -5.97 11.44
C GLU A 7 4.04 -6.70 11.10
N PRO A 8 4.12 -7.99 10.69
CA PRO A 8 2.95 -8.78 10.39
C PRO A 8 2.06 -8.95 11.63
N GLU A 9 0.76 -9.08 11.40
CA GLU A 9 -0.27 -9.26 12.43
C GLU A 9 -0.37 -8.08 13.44
N LYS A 10 0.11 -6.90 13.04
CA LYS A 10 -0.01 -5.66 13.81
C LYS A 10 -0.83 -4.60 13.09
N ASN A 11 -1.36 -3.70 13.90
CA ASN A 11 -2.07 -2.52 13.43
C ASN A 11 -1.10 -1.44 12.97
N VAL A 12 -1.48 -0.71 11.93
CA VAL A 12 -0.73 0.38 11.32
C VAL A 12 -1.54 1.64 11.54
N ASN A 13 -1.26 2.35 12.63
CA ASN A 13 -2.09 3.48 13.06
C ASN A 13 -2.07 4.64 12.05
N ASP A 14 -0.88 5.05 11.61
CA ASP A 14 -0.66 6.20 10.73
C ASP A 14 0.56 5.94 9.83
N LEU A 15 0.31 5.79 8.53
CA LEU A 15 1.35 5.54 7.53
C LEU A 15 1.16 6.45 6.32
N LEU A 16 2.22 7.22 6.01
CA LEU A 16 2.24 8.15 4.88
C LEU A 16 3.10 7.57 3.75
N VAL A 17 2.50 7.40 2.57
CA VAL A 17 3.13 6.68 1.46
C VAL A 17 2.74 7.28 0.12
N ARG A 18 3.58 7.05 -0.89
CA ARG A 18 3.28 7.37 -2.28
C ARG A 18 2.78 6.14 -3.01
N ILE A 19 1.78 6.34 -3.87
CA ILE A 19 1.30 5.32 -4.79
C ILE A 19 2.26 5.23 -5.97
N VAL A 20 2.89 4.08 -6.14
CA VAL A 20 3.78 3.78 -7.26
C VAL A 20 2.99 3.27 -8.46
N SER A 21 2.04 2.36 -8.23
CA SER A 21 1.17 1.84 -9.30
C SER A 21 -0.13 1.27 -8.75
N VAL A 22 -1.16 1.20 -9.60
CA VAL A 22 -2.48 0.63 -9.29
C VAL A 22 -2.74 -0.53 -10.26
N ALA A 23 -2.93 -1.74 -9.73
CA ALA A 23 -3.22 -2.90 -10.54
C ALA A 23 -4.69 -2.90 -11.01
N PRO A 24 -5.02 -3.58 -12.13
CA PRO A 24 -6.40 -3.79 -12.53
C PRO A 24 -7.22 -4.49 -11.43
N ALA A 25 -8.45 -4.01 -11.21
CA ALA A 25 -9.33 -4.58 -10.21
C ALA A 25 -9.73 -6.04 -10.58
N LYS A 26 -9.80 -6.90 -9.56
CA LYS A 26 -10.11 -8.33 -9.70
C LYS A 26 -11.43 -8.64 -9.02
N ILE A 27 -12.34 -9.34 -9.70
CA ILE A 27 -13.55 -9.87 -9.07
C ILE A 27 -13.20 -11.16 -8.35
N VAL A 28 -13.47 -11.21 -7.04
CA VAL A 28 -13.22 -12.36 -6.18
C VAL A 28 -14.54 -12.88 -5.64
N THR A 29 -14.72 -14.21 -5.67
CA THR A 29 -15.84 -14.85 -4.98
C THR A 29 -15.40 -15.24 -3.59
N THR A 30 -16.05 -14.66 -2.58
CA THR A 30 -15.80 -14.97 -1.17
C THR A 30 -16.21 -16.41 -0.85
N ARG A 31 -15.71 -16.94 0.28
CA ARG A 31 -16.09 -18.28 0.75
C ARG A 31 -17.61 -18.45 0.97
N ALA A 32 -18.31 -17.36 1.26
CA ALA A 32 -19.76 -17.33 1.42
C ALA A 32 -20.54 -17.21 0.08
N GLY A 33 -19.86 -17.29 -1.07
CA GLY A 33 -20.47 -17.22 -2.40
C GLY A 33 -20.79 -15.80 -2.90
N ARG A 34 -20.52 -14.76 -2.10
CA ARG A 34 -20.71 -13.36 -2.52
C ARG A 34 -19.54 -12.89 -3.39
N LYS A 35 -19.82 -12.12 -4.43
CA LYS A 35 -18.79 -11.42 -5.22
C LYS A 35 -18.32 -10.17 -4.48
N THR A 36 -17.02 -9.93 -4.50
CA THR A 36 -16.38 -8.68 -4.07
C THR A 36 -15.31 -8.30 -5.09
N MET A 37 -14.76 -7.10 -4.96
CA MET A 37 -13.67 -6.61 -5.80
C MET A 37 -12.43 -6.41 -4.94
N LEU A 38 -11.29 -6.82 -5.46
CA LEU A 38 -9.96 -6.60 -4.89
C LEU A 38 -9.20 -5.64 -5.79
N LYS A 39 -8.62 -4.59 -5.20
CA LYS A 39 -7.67 -3.71 -5.87
C LYS A 39 -6.35 -3.75 -5.11
N GLU A 40 -5.28 -4.07 -5.83
CA GLU A 40 -3.92 -4.11 -5.31
C GLU A 40 -3.18 -2.86 -5.77
N ILE A 41 -2.54 -2.18 -4.84
CA ILE A 41 -1.86 -0.90 -5.07
C ILE A 41 -0.44 -1.04 -4.52
N LEU A 42 0.55 -0.78 -5.36
CA LEU A 42 1.94 -0.70 -4.92
C LEU A 42 2.15 0.67 -4.28
N ILE A 43 2.49 0.66 -2.99
CA ILE A 43 2.80 1.85 -2.21
C ILE A 43 4.24 1.78 -1.71
N ALA A 44 4.87 2.94 -1.56
CA ALA A 44 6.25 3.04 -1.12
C ALA A 44 6.54 4.32 -0.34
N ASP A 45 7.55 4.23 0.51
CA ASP A 45 8.26 5.33 1.14
C ASP A 45 9.78 5.11 0.99
N ASP A 46 10.58 5.99 1.58
CA ASP A 46 12.04 5.89 1.62
C ASP A 46 12.57 4.62 2.31
N SER A 47 11.76 4.00 3.17
CA SER A 47 12.15 2.79 3.90
C SER A 47 11.93 1.51 3.10
N GLY A 48 10.90 1.46 2.26
CA GLY A 48 10.58 0.30 1.43
C GLY A 48 9.25 0.41 0.68
N SER A 49 8.76 -0.73 0.21
CA SER A 49 7.50 -0.82 -0.53
C SER A 49 6.64 -1.97 -0.03
N SER A 50 5.32 -1.83 -0.16
CA SER A 50 4.35 -2.89 0.17
C SER A 50 3.14 -2.83 -0.77
N ILE A 51 2.33 -3.88 -0.76
CA ILE A 51 1.05 -3.91 -1.46
C ILE A 51 -0.07 -3.54 -0.50
N LEU A 52 -0.82 -2.49 -0.82
CA LEU A 52 -2.11 -2.18 -0.20
C LEU A 52 -3.23 -2.91 -0.95
N SER A 53 -3.94 -3.79 -0.24
CA SER A 53 -5.10 -4.53 -0.71
C SER A 53 -6.39 -3.88 -0.23
N LEU A 54 -7.14 -3.29 -1.15
CA LEU A 54 -8.45 -2.72 -0.88
C LEU A 54 -9.55 -3.67 -1.34
N TRP A 55 -10.49 -3.95 -0.43
CA TRP A 55 -11.57 -4.89 -0.61
C TRP A 55 -12.92 -4.19 -0.62
N GLY A 56 -13.67 -4.34 -1.71
CA GLY A 56 -14.98 -3.74 -1.84
C GLY A 56 -15.21 -3.18 -3.24
N PHE A 57 -16.47 -3.02 -3.60
CA PHE A 57 -16.81 -2.34 -4.85
C PHE A 57 -16.50 -0.85 -4.72
N ASN A 58 -15.90 -0.28 -5.75
CA ASN A 58 -15.48 1.13 -5.85
C ASN A 58 -14.30 1.57 -4.97
N GLU A 59 -13.76 0.70 -4.11
CA GLU A 59 -12.60 1.03 -3.28
C GLU A 59 -11.37 1.37 -4.14
N GLY A 60 -10.71 2.48 -3.80
CA GLY A 60 -9.50 2.97 -4.48
C GLY A 60 -9.71 3.40 -5.93
N ASN A 61 -10.94 3.74 -6.36
CA ASN A 61 -11.19 4.22 -7.74
C ASN A 61 -10.64 5.62 -8.00
N ASP A 62 -10.46 6.39 -6.95
CA ASP A 62 -9.84 7.72 -6.90
C ASP A 62 -8.31 7.66 -6.84
N LEU A 63 -7.73 6.47 -6.65
CA LEU A 63 -6.29 6.27 -6.51
C LEU A 63 -5.60 6.10 -7.86
N SER A 64 -4.48 6.79 -8.02
CA SER A 64 -3.63 6.76 -9.20
C SER A 64 -2.15 6.90 -8.82
N ALA A 65 -1.26 6.49 -9.72
CA ALA A 65 0.18 6.61 -9.52
C ALA A 65 0.58 8.08 -9.31
N GLY A 66 1.44 8.31 -8.33
CA GLY A 66 1.97 9.62 -7.98
C GLY A 66 1.28 10.27 -6.79
N LEU A 67 0.04 9.88 -6.46
CA LEU A 67 -0.65 10.44 -5.30
C LEU A 67 0.02 10.03 -3.98
N VAL A 68 -0.03 10.94 -3.01
CA VAL A 68 0.38 10.68 -1.63
C VAL A 68 -0.89 10.40 -0.82
N ILE A 69 -0.87 9.32 -0.07
CA ILE A 69 -1.98 8.95 0.81
C ILE A 69 -1.50 8.75 2.24
N LYS A 70 -2.37 9.11 3.18
CA LYS A 70 -2.27 8.75 4.58
C LYS A 70 -3.21 7.58 4.85
N ILE A 71 -2.69 6.48 5.38
CA ILE A 71 -3.46 5.32 5.83
C ILE A 71 -3.65 5.45 7.34
N GLU A 72 -4.91 5.36 7.79
CA GLU A 72 -5.30 5.35 9.20
C GLU A 72 -5.96 4.01 9.54
N ASP A 73 -5.62 3.43 10.71
CA ASP A 73 -6.10 2.10 11.16
C ASP A 73 -5.93 1.02 10.08
N GLY A 74 -4.71 0.87 9.57
CA GLY A 74 -4.32 -0.21 8.66
C GLY A 74 -4.03 -1.52 9.40
N TRP A 75 -3.96 -2.61 8.65
CA TRP A 75 -3.61 -3.93 9.14
C TRP A 75 -2.54 -4.57 8.27
N ALA A 76 -1.49 -5.07 8.91
CA ALA A 76 -0.42 -5.78 8.24
C ALA A 76 -0.63 -7.30 8.29
N LYS A 77 -0.52 -7.93 7.13
CA LYS A 77 -0.63 -9.38 6.99
C LYS A 77 0.56 -9.90 6.19
N GLU A 78 1.17 -10.98 6.66
CA GLU A 78 2.15 -11.69 5.85
C GLU A 78 1.44 -12.56 4.80
N TRP A 79 1.87 -12.42 3.55
CA TRP A 79 1.44 -13.26 2.45
C TRP A 79 2.65 -13.68 1.62
N ARG A 80 2.92 -15.00 1.61
CA ARG A 80 4.05 -15.59 0.87
C ARG A 80 5.41 -14.94 1.21
N GLY A 81 5.65 -14.68 2.49
CA GLY A 81 6.90 -14.08 2.96
C GLY A 81 7.03 -12.57 2.71
N GLN A 82 5.94 -11.90 2.30
CA GLN A 82 5.91 -10.45 2.08
C GLN A 82 4.80 -9.83 2.90
N ILE A 83 5.08 -8.67 3.50
CA ILE A 83 4.08 -7.91 4.24
C ILE A 83 3.16 -7.21 3.23
N GLN A 84 1.86 -7.42 3.39
CA GLN A 84 0.81 -6.71 2.69
C GLN A 84 -0.03 -5.92 3.68
N LEU A 85 -0.48 -4.75 3.25
CA LEU A 85 -1.36 -3.89 4.01
C LEU A 85 -2.80 -4.03 3.54
N SER A 86 -3.73 -3.89 4.47
CA SER A 86 -5.16 -3.70 4.20
C SER A 86 -5.70 -2.65 5.15
N LEU A 87 -6.91 -2.15 4.90
CA LEU A 87 -7.60 -1.33 5.88
C LEU A 87 -8.12 -2.21 7.02
N GLY A 88 -7.95 -1.75 8.26
CA GLY A 88 -8.54 -2.34 9.46
C GLY A 88 -10.05 -2.13 9.52
N ARG A 89 -10.65 -2.45 10.67
CA ARG A 89 -12.12 -2.40 10.83
C ARG A 89 -12.68 -0.99 10.68
N SER A 90 -11.96 0.00 11.17
CA SER A 90 -12.28 1.43 11.03
C SER A 90 -11.29 2.12 10.09
N GLY A 91 -10.53 1.33 9.33
CA GLY A 91 -9.45 1.79 8.49
C GLY A 91 -9.94 2.60 7.30
N LYS A 92 -9.18 3.62 6.95
CA LYS A 92 -9.42 4.47 5.78
C LYS A 92 -8.09 5.00 5.25
N TYR A 93 -8.14 5.52 4.04
CA TYR A 93 -7.06 6.34 3.51
C TYR A 93 -7.59 7.76 3.23
N GLU A 94 -6.67 8.71 3.23
CA GLU A 94 -6.91 10.09 2.81
C GLU A 94 -5.86 10.46 1.77
N ILE A 95 -6.31 11.01 0.63
CA ILE A 95 -5.40 11.62 -0.34
C ILE A 95 -5.00 12.97 0.22
N ILE A 96 -3.70 13.19 0.38
CA ILE A 96 -3.17 14.45 0.90
C ILE A 96 -2.47 15.24 -0.21
N GLU A 97 -2.29 16.55 0.05
CA GLU A 97 -1.45 17.38 -0.80
C GLU A 97 0.01 16.90 -0.75
N ASP A 98 0.65 16.86 -1.91
CA ASP A 98 2.06 16.50 -2.02
C ASP A 98 2.94 17.72 -1.69
N ASP A 99 3.41 17.75 -0.44
CA ASP A 99 4.30 18.78 0.08
C ASP A 99 5.80 18.43 -0.07
N GLY A 100 6.10 17.32 -0.74
CA GLY A 100 7.46 16.80 -0.90
C GLY A 100 8.00 16.03 0.31
N SER A 101 7.19 15.75 1.34
CA SER A 101 7.59 14.94 2.49
C SER A 101 7.81 13.46 2.17
N VAL A 102 7.19 12.97 1.09
CA VAL A 102 7.38 11.61 0.56
C VAL A 102 8.07 11.68 -0.79
N LEU A 103 9.15 10.92 -0.95
CA LEU A 103 9.93 10.87 -2.19
C LEU A 103 9.05 10.59 -3.42
N SER A 104 9.42 11.17 -4.56
CA SER A 104 8.78 10.94 -5.84
C SER A 104 8.98 9.49 -6.34
N ILE A 105 8.17 9.06 -7.30
CA ILE A 105 8.31 7.72 -7.90
C ILE A 105 9.71 7.50 -8.49
N ALA A 106 10.30 8.51 -9.10
CA ALA A 106 11.63 8.43 -9.69
C ALA A 106 12.72 8.20 -8.62
N GLU A 107 12.64 8.94 -7.51
CA GLU A 107 13.57 8.79 -6.39
C GLU A 107 13.41 7.44 -5.68
N LEU A 108 12.17 6.98 -5.49
CA LEU A 108 11.87 5.67 -4.93
C LEU A 108 12.39 4.53 -5.83
N GLY A 109 12.27 4.67 -7.15
CA GLY A 109 12.84 3.73 -8.12
C GLY A 109 14.36 3.64 -8.02
N ALA A 110 15.04 4.79 -8.00
CA ALA A 110 16.50 4.85 -7.88
C ALA A 110 17.03 4.24 -6.55
N LEU A 111 16.29 4.43 -5.45
CA LEU A 111 16.62 3.82 -4.15
C LEU A 111 16.49 2.29 -4.17
N SER A 112 15.45 1.77 -4.84
CA SER A 112 15.24 0.32 -4.96
C SER A 112 16.33 -0.36 -5.79
N GLU A 113 16.75 0.25 -6.90
CA GLU A 113 17.84 -0.26 -7.74
C GLU A 113 19.18 -0.26 -6.98
N SER A 114 19.44 0.82 -6.23
CA SER A 114 20.65 0.95 -5.43
C SER A 114 20.73 -0.08 -4.30
N LYS A 115 19.61 -0.43 -3.66
CA LYS A 115 19.55 -1.49 -2.62
C LYS A 115 19.74 -2.89 -3.20
N THR A 116 19.24 -3.15 -4.41
CA THR A 116 19.39 -4.47 -5.04
C THR A 116 20.84 -4.73 -5.47
N ALA A 117 21.56 -3.68 -5.90
CA ALA A 117 22.93 -3.79 -6.40
C ALA A 117 24.02 -3.97 -5.31
N ILE A 118 23.70 -3.84 -4.03
CA ILE A 118 24.64 -4.01 -2.90
C ILE A 118 24.51 -5.38 -2.20
N ASP A 119 23.47 -6.14 -2.52
CA ASP A 119 23.22 -7.49 -1.98
C ASP A 119 23.70 -8.63 -2.92
N GLU A 120 24.39 -8.29 -4.02
CA GLU A 120 25.12 -9.21 -4.94
C GLU A 120 26.64 -9.08 -4.80
#